data_AF-L7EYD8-F1
#
_entry.id   AF-L7EYD8-F1
#
_cell.length_a   1.000
_cell.length_b   1.000
_cell.length_c   1.000
_cell.angle_alpha   90.00
_cell.angle_beta   90.00
_cell.angle_gamma   90.00
#
_symmetry.space_group_name_H-M   'P 1'
#
loop_
_entity.id
_entity.type
_entity.pdbx_description
1 polymer ?
#
loop_
_entity_poly.entity_id
_entity_poly.type
_entity_poly.pdbx_seq_one_letter_code
_entity_poly.pdbx_strand_id
1 'polypeptide(L)'
;MYDRWHKSHPNPDESECSEHKGRTKRAVPTADHGIGKRWQVRYRDLDGRQRKENFHTKAEADNRAAEVDVEIRRGSYVVPAETKQTLGAYAQKWLDANSVGPTTALRYEATVRNHIVEHLGRRELRSLNQPSLIQGWVRTLQDSGLEASTIEGIFDILSSILGAAVEDGLLPKNPCKAKSVKLPTATKKKIIPWSLERVRAVVAGLPKRFQAGGNLAFGCGLRQGEVFGFAVDDIDFKGGWIHVNRQVRLVGTKPVFALPKGNKIRSVPLPAQLAAALKAHMKEFPPVAVTLPWAKPDGEPKTFRLLFVDEKSRAYNRSVFNMGAWKLALAAAGVIPPRERGARYLQAAPEDGMHALRHAYASVLLDAGESIKALSEYLGHSDPGFTLRTYTHLLPSSETRTRKAIDDALTEAEAEDDGDPPADQGTSVPPPKPMCPQCALAA
;
A
#
# COMPACT_ATOMS: atom_id res chain seq x y z
N MET A 1 -11.06 42.10 21.45
CA MET A 1 -10.23 43.25 21.03
C MET A 1 -10.08 44.20 22.23
N TYR A 2 -8.94 44.87 22.37
CA TYR A 2 -8.55 45.65 23.53
C TYR A 2 -7.81 46.94 23.11
N ASP A 3 -8.16 48.10 23.67
CA ASP A 3 -7.41 49.35 23.52
C ASP A 3 -6.21 49.32 24.48
N ARG A 4 -4.99 49.32 23.93
CA ARG A 4 -3.76 49.30 24.73
C ARG A 4 -3.44 50.65 25.31
N TRP A 5 -3.83 51.75 24.67
CA TRP A 5 -3.47 53.10 25.09
C TRP A 5 -4.39 53.64 26.18
N HIS A 6 -5.62 53.14 26.29
CA HIS A 6 -6.59 53.62 27.27
C HIS A 6 -7.21 52.51 28.11
N LYS A 7 -7.42 52.78 29.40
CA LYS A 7 -8.05 51.81 30.32
C LYS A 7 -9.50 51.55 29.92
N SER A 8 -9.91 50.28 29.95
CA SER A 8 -11.31 49.89 29.70
C SER A 8 -12.24 50.23 30.86
N HIS A 9 -11.72 50.25 32.08
CA HIS A 9 -12.43 50.58 33.32
C HIS A 9 -11.56 51.51 34.18
N PRO A 10 -11.58 52.83 33.94
CA PRO A 10 -10.79 53.80 34.69
C PRO A 10 -11.43 54.14 36.05
N ASN A 11 -10.63 54.29 37.10
CA ASN A 11 -11.13 54.71 38.42
C ASN A 11 -11.53 56.20 38.41
N PRO A 12 -12.52 56.63 39.22
CA PRO A 12 -13.08 57.99 39.21
C PRO A 12 -12.06 59.12 39.34
N ASP A 13 -10.96 58.88 40.03
CA ASP A 13 -9.89 59.82 40.42
C ASP A 13 -8.74 59.95 39.41
N GLU A 14 -8.75 59.16 38.33
CA GLU A 14 -7.64 59.15 37.35
C GLU A 14 -7.78 60.24 36.27
N SER A 15 -6.66 60.89 35.96
CA SER A 15 -6.61 62.02 35.01
C SER A 15 -6.87 61.59 33.56
N GLU A 16 -7.63 62.41 32.83
CA GLU A 16 -7.95 62.16 31.42
C GLU A 16 -6.74 62.37 30.50
N CYS A 17 -6.72 61.63 29.40
CA CYS A 17 -5.74 61.80 28.34
C CYS A 17 -5.90 63.19 27.69
N SER A 18 -4.79 63.93 27.61
CA SER A 18 -4.75 65.26 27.00
C SER A 18 -4.95 65.24 25.48
N GLU A 19 -4.46 64.18 24.82
CA GLU A 19 -4.46 64.05 23.35
C GLU A 19 -5.74 63.41 22.79
N HIS A 20 -6.41 62.58 23.59
CA HIS A 20 -7.58 61.81 23.15
C HIS A 20 -8.77 62.08 24.07
N LYS A 21 -9.68 62.95 23.63
CA LYS A 21 -10.96 63.22 24.34
C LYS A 21 -12.10 62.43 23.70
N GLY A 22 -12.69 61.51 24.45
CA GLY A 22 -13.86 60.77 24.01
C GLY A 22 -15.14 61.60 24.19
N ARG A 23 -16.05 61.57 23.21
CA ARG A 23 -17.38 62.23 23.32
C ARG A 23 -18.33 61.54 24.29
N THR A 24 -18.14 60.25 24.54
CA THR A 24 -19.06 59.39 25.32
C THR A 24 -18.39 58.60 26.44
N LYS A 25 -17.06 58.53 26.47
CA LYS A 25 -16.29 57.82 27.50
C LYS A 25 -15.03 58.58 27.83
N ARG A 26 -14.72 58.64 29.13
CA ARG A 26 -13.46 59.16 29.64
C ARG A 26 -12.31 58.26 29.22
N ALA A 27 -11.32 58.84 28.54
CA ALA A 27 -10.12 58.14 28.10
C ALA A 27 -9.01 58.39 29.12
N VAL A 28 -8.64 57.37 29.89
CA VAL A 28 -7.51 57.46 30.83
C VAL A 28 -6.33 56.68 30.25
N PRO A 29 -5.14 57.29 30.12
CA PRO A 29 -3.99 56.64 29.50
C PRO A 29 -3.48 55.46 30.33
N THR A 30 -2.99 54.43 29.66
CA THR A 30 -2.23 53.32 30.26
C THR A 30 -0.73 53.62 30.22
N ALA A 31 0.09 52.74 30.80
CA ALA A 31 1.55 52.80 30.66
C ALA A 31 2.02 52.61 29.20
N ASP A 32 1.18 52.02 28.34
CA ASP A 32 1.45 51.79 26.92
C ASP A 32 0.97 52.96 26.03
N HIS A 33 0.44 54.04 26.60
CA HIS A 33 -0.07 55.18 25.86
C HIS A 33 1.04 55.83 25.02
N GLY A 34 0.81 55.97 23.71
CA GLY A 34 1.80 56.49 22.75
C GLY A 34 2.90 55.50 22.35
N ILE A 35 2.93 54.30 22.94
CA ILE A 35 3.98 53.30 22.68
C ILE A 35 3.47 52.20 21.74
N GLY A 36 3.98 52.22 20.51
CA GLY A 36 3.66 51.22 19.49
C GLY A 36 2.20 51.25 19.04
N LYS A 37 1.66 50.09 18.66
CA LYS A 37 0.31 49.96 18.10
C LYS A 37 -0.78 49.97 19.19
N ARG A 38 -1.81 50.80 18.99
CA ARG A 38 -2.89 51.09 19.95
C ARG A 38 -3.87 49.94 20.16
N TRP A 39 -4.28 49.23 19.12
CA TRP A 39 -5.35 48.22 19.21
C TRP A 39 -4.75 46.82 19.27
N GLN A 40 -5.27 45.96 20.14
CA GLN A 40 -4.83 44.56 20.27
C GLN A 40 -6.00 43.60 20.07
N VAL A 41 -5.83 42.64 19.17
CA VAL A 41 -6.71 41.48 19.03
C VAL A 41 -6.13 40.34 19.86
N ARG A 42 -6.97 39.69 20.67
CA ARG A 42 -6.63 38.45 21.38
C ARG A 42 -7.59 37.37 20.94
N TYR A 43 -7.08 36.20 20.62
CA TYR A 43 -7.87 35.05 20.20
C TYR A 43 -7.19 33.75 20.64
N ARG A 44 -7.90 32.63 20.60
CA ARG A 44 -7.31 31.30 20.81
C ARG A 44 -7.17 30.62 19.46
N ASP A 45 -6.02 30.01 19.18
CA ASP A 45 -5.85 29.18 17.99
C ASP A 45 -6.50 27.79 18.16
N LEU A 46 -6.43 26.96 17.11
CA LEU A 46 -6.99 25.61 17.10
C LEU A 46 -6.36 24.69 18.18
N ASP A 47 -5.14 25.00 18.63
CA ASP A 47 -4.45 24.29 19.73
C ASP A 47 -4.85 24.82 21.12
N GLY A 48 -5.78 25.79 21.18
CA GLY A 48 -6.21 26.43 22.42
C GLY A 48 -5.21 27.45 23.00
N ARG A 49 -4.12 27.78 22.29
CA ARG A 49 -3.12 28.75 22.74
C ARG A 49 -3.62 30.17 22.53
N GLN A 50 -3.42 31.04 23.51
CA GLN A 50 -3.76 32.46 23.37
C GLN A 50 -2.74 33.18 22.48
N ARG A 51 -3.24 33.87 21.45
CA ARG A 51 -2.46 34.69 20.52
C ARG A 51 -2.87 36.15 20.63
N LYS A 52 -1.93 37.05 20.30
CA LYS A 52 -2.15 38.50 20.30
C LYS A 52 -1.53 39.17 19.07
N GLU A 53 -2.28 40.04 18.42
CA GLU A 53 -1.84 40.85 17.27
C GLU A 53 -2.17 42.32 17.54
N ASN A 54 -1.28 43.25 17.16
CA ASN A 54 -1.47 44.69 17.41
C ASN A 54 -1.63 45.49 16.10
N PHE A 55 -2.49 46.53 16.11
CA PHE A 55 -2.89 47.36 14.96
C PHE A 55 -2.91 48.86 15.30
N HIS A 56 -2.75 49.72 14.30
CA HIS A 56 -2.76 51.17 14.51
C HIS A 56 -4.19 51.70 14.64
N THR A 57 -5.13 51.16 13.87
CA THR A 57 -6.53 51.59 13.89
C THR A 57 -7.47 50.53 14.44
N LYS A 58 -8.63 50.97 14.94
CA LYS A 58 -9.68 50.08 15.43
C LYS A 58 -10.25 49.21 14.31
N ALA A 59 -10.45 49.81 13.13
CA ALA A 59 -11.01 49.14 11.97
C ALA A 59 -10.13 47.96 11.49
N GLU A 60 -8.80 48.14 11.45
CA GLU A 60 -7.86 47.05 11.16
C GLU A 60 -7.97 45.90 12.17
N ALA A 61 -8.04 46.22 13.46
CA ALA A 61 -8.18 45.22 14.51
C ALA A 61 -9.51 44.46 14.45
N ASP A 62 -10.60 45.17 14.18
CA ASP A 62 -11.94 44.56 14.06
C ASP A 62 -12.03 43.67 12.81
N ASN A 63 -11.50 44.11 11.66
CA ASN A 63 -11.43 43.30 10.44
C ASN A 63 -10.61 42.03 10.66
N ARG A 64 -9.41 42.14 11.27
CA ARG A 64 -8.59 40.97 11.56
C ARG A 64 -9.27 40.01 12.53
N ALA A 65 -9.94 40.52 13.56
CA ALA A 65 -10.66 39.67 14.51
C ALA A 65 -11.76 38.86 13.82
N ALA A 66 -12.49 39.47 12.88
CA ALA A 66 -13.49 38.78 12.06
C ALA A 66 -12.85 37.76 11.11
N GLU A 67 -11.75 38.11 10.44
CA GLU A 67 -11.01 37.20 9.57
C GLU A 67 -10.51 35.96 10.32
N VAL A 68 -9.88 36.13 11.48
CA VAL A 68 -9.36 35.02 12.30
C VAL A 68 -10.50 34.12 12.78
N ASP A 69 -11.62 34.69 13.21
CA ASP A 69 -12.79 33.91 13.62
C ASP A 69 -13.35 33.08 12.45
N VAL A 70 -13.41 33.65 11.24
CA VAL A 70 -13.79 32.91 10.02
C VAL A 70 -12.78 31.83 9.66
N GLU A 71 -11.48 32.13 9.71
CA GLU A 71 -10.40 31.18 9.44
C GLU A 71 -10.43 29.99 10.41
N ILE A 72 -10.63 30.24 11.70
CA ILE A 72 -10.71 29.20 12.73
C ILE A 72 -11.98 28.36 12.53
N ARG A 73 -13.14 28.99 12.30
CA ARG A 73 -14.40 28.26 12.06
C ARG A 73 -14.36 27.41 10.78
N ARG A 74 -13.64 27.86 9.76
CA ARG A 74 -13.45 27.12 8.50
C ARG A 74 -12.30 26.11 8.54
N GLY A 75 -11.54 26.06 9.64
CA GLY A 75 -10.34 25.22 9.74
C GLY A 75 -9.21 25.64 8.79
N SER A 76 -9.25 26.85 8.23
CA SER A 76 -8.24 27.39 7.32
C SER A 76 -7.23 28.31 8.03
N TYR A 77 -7.30 28.41 9.35
CA TYR A 77 -6.38 29.20 10.16
C TYR A 77 -4.99 28.57 10.16
N VAL A 78 -3.97 29.35 9.77
CA VAL A 78 -2.58 28.89 9.69
C VAL A 78 -1.77 29.53 10.82
N VAL A 79 -1.29 28.71 11.77
CA VAL A 79 -0.61 29.17 13.01
C VAL A 79 0.60 30.07 12.70
N PRO A 80 0.60 31.38 13.03
CA PRO A 80 1.66 32.33 12.67
C PRO A 80 3.09 31.85 12.96
N ALA A 81 4.06 32.37 12.19
CA ALA A 81 5.43 31.90 11.97
C ALA A 81 6.36 31.70 13.19
N GLU A 82 5.88 31.76 14.43
CA GLU A 82 6.73 31.55 15.62
C GLU A 82 7.21 30.09 15.74
N THR A 83 6.50 29.13 15.13
CA THR A 83 6.95 27.73 15.06
C THR A 83 7.79 27.53 13.79
N LYS A 84 9.11 27.73 13.88
CA LYS A 84 10.10 27.42 12.82
C LYS A 84 10.25 25.91 12.60
N GLN A 85 9.14 25.20 12.36
CA GLN A 85 9.16 23.76 12.17
C GLN A 85 9.65 23.43 10.76
N THR A 86 10.74 22.66 10.70
CA THR A 86 11.29 22.16 9.44
C THR A 86 10.53 20.93 8.96
N LEU A 87 10.60 20.66 7.66
CA LEU A 87 10.04 19.43 7.09
C LEU A 87 10.62 18.19 7.75
N GLY A 88 11.93 18.18 8.04
CA GLY A 88 12.58 17.03 8.67
C GLY A 88 12.01 16.72 10.06
N ALA A 89 11.83 17.74 10.90
CA ALA A 89 11.25 17.58 12.22
C ALA A 89 9.79 17.11 12.15
N TYR A 90 9.01 17.66 11.21
CA TYR A 90 7.62 17.25 11.01
C TYR A 90 7.50 15.83 10.43
N ALA A 91 8.35 15.47 9.48
CA ALA A 91 8.38 14.14 8.89
C ALA A 91 8.71 13.07 9.93
N GLN A 92 9.60 13.37 10.89
CA GLN A 92 9.86 12.46 12.02
C GLN A 92 8.62 12.28 12.90
N LYS A 93 7.95 13.37 13.31
CA LYS A 93 6.67 13.30 14.03
C LYS A 93 5.64 12.46 13.28
N TRP A 94 5.55 12.63 11.96
CA TRP A 94 4.65 11.88 11.10
C TRP A 94 4.99 10.38 11.04
N LEU A 95 6.28 10.03 10.99
CA LEU A 95 6.74 8.64 11.05
C LEU A 95 6.39 7.99 12.39
N ASP A 96 6.65 8.68 13.50
CA ASP A 96 6.42 8.18 14.86
C ASP A 96 4.92 7.95 15.13
N ALA A 97 4.04 8.76 14.53
CA ALA A 97 2.59 8.63 14.65
C ALA A 97 1.96 7.57 13.72
N ASN A 98 2.71 7.05 12.74
CA ASN A 98 2.14 6.20 11.70
C ASN A 98 1.87 4.76 12.19
N SER A 99 0.67 4.24 11.93
CA SER A 99 0.23 2.89 12.34
C SER A 99 0.43 1.82 11.25
N VAL A 100 1.32 2.05 10.27
CA VAL A 100 1.62 1.06 9.23
C VAL A 100 2.38 -0.15 9.77
N GLY A 101 2.26 -1.29 9.08
CA GLY A 101 2.97 -2.52 9.47
C GLY A 101 4.52 -2.35 9.51
N PRO A 102 5.25 -3.15 10.32
CA PRO A 102 6.66 -2.92 10.61
C PRO A 102 7.60 -2.80 9.40
N THR A 103 7.40 -3.63 8.36
CA THR A 103 8.20 -3.54 7.13
C THR A 103 7.94 -2.25 6.37
N THR A 104 6.69 -1.76 6.38
CA THR A 104 6.32 -0.50 5.74
C THR A 104 6.89 0.69 6.51
N ALA A 105 6.88 0.65 7.84
CA ALA A 105 7.48 1.67 8.69
C ALA A 105 8.98 1.84 8.39
N LEU A 106 9.75 0.74 8.37
CA LEU A 106 11.18 0.77 8.02
C LEU A 106 11.41 1.31 6.59
N ARG A 107 10.54 0.98 5.64
CA ARG A 107 10.62 1.51 4.28
C ARG A 107 10.36 3.01 4.26
N TYR A 108 9.32 3.48 4.96
CA TYR A 108 9.00 4.90 5.05
C TYR A 108 10.14 5.68 5.69
N GLU A 109 10.69 5.21 6.81
CA GLU A 109 11.83 5.82 7.47
C GLU A 109 13.04 5.93 6.53
N ALA A 110 13.41 4.83 5.85
CA ALA A 110 14.51 4.84 4.90
C ALA A 110 14.26 5.80 3.72
N THR A 111 13.05 5.80 3.15
CA THR A 111 12.69 6.71 2.06
C THR A 111 12.71 8.17 2.50
N VAL A 112 12.11 8.48 3.65
CA VAL A 112 12.06 9.82 4.21
C VAL A 112 13.47 10.33 4.46
N ARG A 113 14.30 9.55 5.15
CA ARG A 113 15.69 9.92 5.46
C ARG A 113 16.51 10.17 4.20
N ASN A 114 16.52 9.21 3.27
CA ASN A 114 17.46 9.21 2.14
C ASN A 114 17.03 10.10 0.97
N HIS A 115 15.73 10.36 0.78
CA HIS A 115 15.23 11.03 -0.43
C HIS A 115 14.40 12.28 -0.15
N ILE A 116 13.82 12.42 1.05
CA ILE A 116 13.01 13.61 1.38
C ILE A 116 13.82 14.55 2.26
N VAL A 117 14.28 14.07 3.43
CA VAL A 117 15.00 14.87 4.41
C VAL A 117 16.34 15.34 3.87
N GLU A 118 17.05 14.48 3.13
CA GLU A 118 18.32 14.83 2.49
C GLU A 118 18.22 16.10 1.63
N HIS A 119 17.14 16.26 0.86
CA HIS A 119 16.99 17.36 -0.10
C HIS A 119 16.13 18.53 0.42
N LEU A 120 15.08 18.22 1.20
CA LEU A 120 14.06 19.19 1.61
C LEU A 120 13.97 19.36 3.13
N GLY A 121 14.62 18.49 3.92
CA GLY A 121 14.40 18.38 5.37
C GLY A 121 14.76 19.64 6.17
N ARG A 122 15.75 20.41 5.72
CA ARG A 122 16.17 21.66 6.38
C ARG A 122 15.24 22.84 6.13
N ARG A 123 14.33 22.72 5.16
CA ARG A 123 13.41 23.80 4.79
C ARG A 123 12.28 23.90 5.80
N GLU A 124 11.86 25.12 6.10
CA GLU A 124 10.66 25.37 6.88
C GLU A 124 9.43 24.93 6.10
N LEU A 125 8.45 24.31 6.76
CA LEU A 125 7.23 23.82 6.10
C LEU A 125 6.56 24.92 5.27
N ARG A 126 6.42 26.13 5.84
CA ARG A 126 5.80 27.29 5.16
C ARG A 126 6.49 27.68 3.84
N SER A 127 7.79 27.44 3.73
CA SER A 127 8.56 27.73 2.50
C SER A 127 8.31 26.71 1.37
N LEU A 128 7.67 25.57 1.67
CA LEU A 128 7.36 24.53 0.69
C LEU A 128 6.08 24.81 -0.11
N ASN A 129 5.46 25.98 0.03
CA ASN A 129 4.21 26.31 -0.68
C ASN A 129 4.35 26.47 -2.21
N GLN A 130 5.57 26.40 -2.75
CA GLN A 130 5.88 26.58 -4.17
C GLN A 130 5.91 25.24 -4.91
N PRO A 131 4.99 24.99 -5.87
CA PRO A 131 5.03 23.79 -6.70
C PRO A 131 6.31 23.62 -7.53
N SER A 132 6.95 24.72 -7.95
CA SER A 132 8.21 24.70 -8.71
C SER A 132 9.35 24.07 -7.92
N LEU A 133 9.38 24.26 -6.60
CA LEU A 133 10.35 23.61 -5.72
C LEU A 133 10.18 22.08 -5.71
N ILE A 134 8.93 21.62 -5.64
CA ILE A 134 8.62 20.18 -5.67
C ILE A 134 8.98 19.59 -7.03
N GLN A 135 8.68 20.30 -8.13
CA GLN A 135 9.10 19.87 -9.47
C GLN A 135 10.63 19.77 -9.59
N GLY A 136 11.37 20.74 -9.05
CA GLY A 136 12.83 20.71 -9.02
C GLY A 136 13.38 19.52 -8.22
N TRP A 137 12.77 19.19 -7.08
CA TRP A 137 13.13 18.00 -6.31
C TRP A 137 12.83 16.70 -7.05
N VAL A 138 11.68 16.59 -7.73
CA VAL A 138 11.37 15.44 -8.60
C VAL A 138 12.44 15.31 -9.68
N ARG A 139 12.92 16.43 -10.24
CA ARG A 139 14.02 16.41 -11.22
C ARG A 139 15.33 15.90 -10.63
N THR A 140 15.69 16.29 -9.41
CA THR A 140 16.86 15.74 -8.70
C THR A 140 16.78 14.22 -8.54
N LEU A 141 15.59 13.68 -8.23
CA LEU A 141 15.38 12.23 -8.15
C LEU A 141 15.56 11.56 -9.53
N GLN A 142 15.09 12.18 -10.61
CA GLN A 142 15.32 11.69 -11.98
C GLN A 142 16.81 11.70 -12.34
N ASP A 143 17.51 12.80 -12.05
CA ASP A 143 18.94 12.94 -12.36
C ASP A 143 19.82 11.96 -11.55
N SER A 144 19.33 11.48 -10.41
CA SER A 144 19.97 10.40 -9.63
C SER A 144 19.78 8.99 -10.23
N GLY A 145 19.07 8.86 -11.35
CA GLY A 145 18.89 7.60 -12.07
C GLY A 145 17.80 6.67 -11.50
N LEU A 146 16.91 7.19 -10.65
CA LEU A 146 15.81 6.40 -10.09
C LEU A 146 14.72 6.10 -11.14
N GLU A 147 14.14 4.90 -11.07
CA GLU A 147 13.02 4.52 -11.92
C GLU A 147 11.76 5.34 -11.59
N ALA A 148 10.93 5.63 -12.60
CA ALA A 148 9.70 6.39 -12.44
C ALA A 148 8.77 5.85 -11.34
N SER A 149 8.61 4.52 -11.23
CA SER A 149 7.79 3.88 -10.19
C SER A 149 8.36 4.09 -8.78
N THR A 150 9.69 4.14 -8.65
CA THR A 150 10.37 4.45 -7.38
C THR A 150 10.16 5.91 -7.01
N ILE A 151 10.29 6.82 -7.98
CA ILE A 151 10.04 8.25 -7.81
C ILE A 151 8.59 8.50 -7.38
N GLU A 152 7.62 7.84 -8.00
CA GLU A 152 6.20 7.90 -7.63
C GLU A 152 5.99 7.48 -6.17
N GLY A 153 6.58 6.35 -5.75
CA GLY A 153 6.49 5.89 -4.37
C GLY A 153 7.13 6.85 -3.33
N ILE A 154 8.26 7.49 -3.68
CA ILE A 154 8.89 8.52 -2.83
C ILE A 154 7.99 9.77 -2.77
N PHE A 155 7.45 10.18 -3.91
CA PHE A 155 6.57 11.34 -4.03
C PHE A 155 5.28 11.17 -3.23
N ASP A 156 4.66 10.00 -3.28
CA ASP A 156 3.43 9.71 -2.52
C ASP A 156 3.64 9.83 -1.01
N ILE A 157 4.81 9.42 -0.50
CA ILE A 157 5.17 9.60 0.91
C ILE A 157 5.30 11.09 1.24
N LEU A 158 6.00 11.88 0.43
CA LEU A 158 6.07 13.34 0.64
C LEU A 158 4.68 13.98 0.58
N SER A 159 3.87 13.60 -0.41
CA SER A 159 2.51 14.08 -0.59
C SER A 159 1.64 13.78 0.62
N SER A 160 1.80 12.60 1.24
CA SER A 160 1.12 12.24 2.49
C SER A 160 1.60 13.06 3.69
N ILE A 161 2.92 13.26 3.85
CA ILE A 161 3.49 14.11 4.91
C ILE A 161 2.98 15.55 4.81
N LEU A 162 3.02 16.14 3.61
CA LEU A 162 2.55 17.51 3.38
C LEU A 162 1.01 17.61 3.49
N GLY A 163 0.28 16.54 3.19
CA GLY A 163 -1.16 16.44 3.44
C GLY A 163 -1.47 16.57 4.93
N ALA A 164 -0.79 15.78 5.76
CA ALA A 164 -0.92 15.88 7.21
C ALA A 164 -0.54 17.28 7.72
N ALA A 165 0.50 17.90 7.17
CA ALA A 165 0.89 19.26 7.56
C ALA A 165 -0.17 20.33 7.20
N VAL A 166 -0.99 20.08 6.17
CA VAL A 166 -2.14 20.93 5.85
C VAL A 166 -3.26 20.72 6.85
N GLU A 167 -3.55 19.48 7.21
CA GLU A 167 -4.55 19.13 8.23
C GLU A 167 -4.18 19.70 9.61
N ASP A 168 -2.89 19.70 9.98
CA ASP A 168 -2.34 20.33 11.18
C ASP A 168 -2.30 21.88 11.08
N GLY A 169 -2.75 22.50 9.97
CA GLY A 169 -2.76 23.96 9.79
C GLY A 169 -1.37 24.60 9.66
N LEU A 170 -0.33 23.82 9.37
CA LEU A 170 1.05 24.28 9.19
C LEU A 170 1.34 24.71 7.75
N LEU A 171 0.56 24.20 6.81
CA LEU A 171 0.60 24.52 5.38
C LEU A 171 -0.79 24.90 4.87
N PRO A 172 -0.92 25.95 4.04
CA PRO A 172 -2.22 26.34 3.49
C PRO A 172 -2.75 25.36 2.44
N LYS A 173 -1.85 24.67 1.73
CA LYS A 173 -2.20 23.71 0.68
C LYS A 173 -1.04 22.75 0.42
N ASN A 174 -1.36 21.56 -0.09
CA ASN A 174 -0.36 20.57 -0.45
C ASN A 174 0.21 20.87 -1.86
N PRO A 175 1.49 21.29 -1.98
CA PRO A 175 2.11 21.64 -3.26
C PRO A 175 2.25 20.43 -4.20
N CYS A 176 2.32 19.20 -3.67
CA CYS A 176 2.38 17.98 -4.47
C CYS A 176 1.10 17.73 -5.28
N LYS A 177 -0.02 18.36 -4.93
CA LYS A 177 -1.30 18.23 -5.65
C LYS A 177 -1.47 19.25 -6.77
N ALA A 178 -0.50 20.15 -6.97
CA ALA A 178 -0.58 21.17 -8.02
C ALA A 178 -0.40 20.57 -9.42
N LYS A 179 -1.20 21.04 -10.39
CA LYS A 179 -1.17 20.55 -11.78
C LYS A 179 0.18 20.72 -12.48
N SER A 180 0.99 21.68 -12.04
CA SER A 180 2.33 21.98 -12.56
C SER A 180 3.39 20.97 -12.10
N VAL A 181 3.10 20.17 -11.07
CA VAL A 181 3.99 19.09 -10.63
C VAL A 181 3.71 17.86 -11.48
N LYS A 182 4.68 17.45 -12.28
CA LYS A 182 4.62 16.34 -13.22
C LYS A 182 5.65 15.28 -12.84
N LEU A 183 5.14 14.10 -12.53
CA LEU A 183 5.95 12.89 -12.31
C LEU A 183 6.38 12.28 -13.64
N PRO A 184 7.53 11.58 -13.68
CA PRO A 184 7.90 10.77 -14.84
C PRO A 184 6.84 9.68 -15.08
N THR A 185 6.52 9.44 -16.34
CA THR A 185 5.59 8.37 -16.71
C THR A 185 6.28 7.02 -16.56
N ALA A 186 5.78 6.16 -15.68
CA ALA A 186 6.22 4.78 -15.60
C ALA A 186 5.74 4.00 -16.84
N THR A 187 6.67 3.38 -17.56
CA THR A 187 6.33 2.45 -18.64
C THR A 187 5.84 1.15 -18.03
N LYS A 188 4.58 0.81 -18.27
CA LYS A 188 4.01 -0.48 -17.84
C LYS A 188 4.59 -1.58 -18.72
N LYS A 189 5.59 -2.31 -18.21
CA LYS A 189 6.08 -3.52 -18.86
C LYS A 189 4.99 -4.58 -18.84
N LYS A 190 4.65 -5.15 -20.00
CA LYS A 190 3.76 -6.31 -20.08
C LYS A 190 4.45 -7.49 -19.44
N ILE A 191 3.73 -8.25 -18.62
CA ILE A 191 4.26 -9.46 -18.03
C ILE A 191 4.35 -10.53 -19.11
N ILE A 192 5.55 -11.07 -19.30
CA ILE A 192 5.78 -12.21 -20.19
C ILE A 192 5.97 -13.44 -19.30
N PRO A 193 4.98 -14.34 -19.21
CA PRO A 193 5.11 -15.58 -18.45
C PRO A 193 6.23 -16.45 -19.00
N TRP A 194 6.88 -17.20 -18.13
CA TRP A 194 7.85 -18.20 -18.56
C TRP A 194 7.18 -19.37 -19.27
N SER A 195 7.88 -19.94 -20.25
CA SER A 195 7.49 -21.22 -20.85
C SER A 195 7.56 -22.35 -19.82
N LEU A 196 6.78 -23.41 -20.04
CA LEU A 196 6.79 -24.60 -19.17
C LEU A 196 8.17 -25.28 -19.15
N GLU A 197 8.90 -25.25 -20.27
CA GLU A 197 10.27 -25.75 -20.35
C GLU A 197 11.21 -24.97 -19.43
N ARG A 198 11.17 -23.63 -19.48
CA ARG A 198 11.95 -22.77 -18.59
C ARG A 198 11.59 -23.01 -17.12
N VAL A 199 10.30 -23.13 -16.81
CA VAL A 199 9.84 -23.45 -15.44
C VAL A 199 10.46 -24.76 -14.96
N ARG A 200 10.36 -25.84 -15.75
CA ARG A 200 10.92 -27.16 -15.40
C ARG A 200 12.43 -27.10 -15.23
N ALA A 201 13.15 -26.44 -16.15
CA ALA A 201 14.61 -26.32 -16.10
C ALA A 201 15.09 -25.58 -14.84
N VAL A 202 14.46 -24.45 -14.52
CA VAL A 202 14.80 -23.68 -13.30
C VAL A 202 14.45 -24.49 -12.05
N VAL A 203 13.29 -25.14 -11.99
CA VAL A 203 12.93 -25.97 -10.82
C VAL A 203 13.91 -27.14 -10.64
N ALA A 204 14.32 -27.80 -11.73
CA ALA A 204 15.31 -28.88 -11.67
C ALA A 204 16.69 -28.40 -11.17
N GLY A 205 17.06 -27.15 -11.46
CA GLY A 205 18.29 -26.53 -10.97
C GLY A 205 18.26 -26.11 -9.49
N LEU A 206 17.10 -26.13 -8.83
CA LEU A 206 17.00 -25.82 -7.39
C LEU A 206 17.54 -26.98 -6.54
N PRO A 207 18.01 -26.71 -5.30
CA PRO A 207 18.37 -27.75 -4.35
C PRO A 207 17.24 -28.75 -4.19
N LYS A 208 17.56 -30.05 -4.11
CA LYS A 208 16.57 -31.14 -4.05
C LYS A 208 15.49 -30.91 -2.99
N ARG A 209 15.90 -30.43 -1.81
CA ARG A 209 15.03 -30.03 -0.68
C ARG A 209 14.07 -28.86 -0.94
N PHE A 210 14.14 -28.22 -2.10
CA PHE A 210 13.30 -27.08 -2.47
C PHE A 210 12.61 -27.24 -3.84
N GLN A 211 12.90 -28.29 -4.61
CA GLN A 211 12.29 -28.47 -5.94
C GLN A 211 10.75 -28.58 -5.83
N ALA A 212 10.24 -29.31 -4.84
CA ALA A 212 8.80 -29.35 -4.57
C ALA A 212 8.23 -27.99 -4.17
N GLY A 213 9.03 -27.10 -3.57
CA GLY A 213 8.65 -25.71 -3.28
C GLY A 213 8.54 -24.84 -4.54
N GLY A 214 9.44 -25.05 -5.51
CA GLY A 214 9.33 -24.47 -6.85
C GLY A 214 8.06 -24.93 -7.57
N ASN A 215 7.80 -26.24 -7.54
CA ASN A 215 6.57 -26.83 -8.10
C ASN A 215 5.31 -26.34 -7.39
N LEU A 216 5.34 -26.08 -6.09
CA LEU A 216 4.22 -25.50 -5.35
C LEU A 216 3.96 -24.04 -5.77
N ALA A 217 5.02 -23.26 -5.95
CA ALA A 217 4.92 -21.88 -6.42
C ALA A 217 4.28 -21.79 -7.82
N PHE A 218 4.66 -22.71 -8.71
CA PHE A 218 4.10 -22.81 -10.05
C PHE A 218 2.71 -23.48 -10.07
N GLY A 219 2.51 -24.60 -9.39
CA GLY A 219 1.29 -25.40 -9.49
C GLY A 219 0.09 -24.85 -8.72
N CYS A 220 0.33 -23.96 -7.75
CA CYS A 220 -0.74 -23.31 -6.98
C CYS A 220 -0.56 -21.78 -6.89
N GLY A 221 0.37 -21.20 -7.66
CA GLY A 221 0.54 -19.76 -7.74
C GLY A 221 0.96 -19.09 -6.42
N LEU A 222 1.66 -19.77 -5.51
CA LEU A 222 2.04 -19.18 -4.22
C LEU A 222 3.12 -18.10 -4.38
N ARG A 223 3.05 -17.07 -3.54
CA ARG A 223 4.15 -16.09 -3.40
C ARG A 223 5.33 -16.75 -2.68
N GLN A 224 6.54 -16.30 -2.95
CA GLN A 224 7.76 -16.85 -2.34
C GLN A 224 7.68 -16.96 -0.81
N GLY A 225 7.23 -15.90 -0.12
CA GLY A 225 7.08 -15.93 1.34
C GLY A 225 6.04 -16.95 1.82
N GLU A 226 4.98 -17.18 1.04
CA GLU A 226 3.94 -18.18 1.33
C GLU A 226 4.51 -19.59 1.18
N VAL A 227 5.33 -19.85 0.16
CA VAL A 227 6.06 -21.13 0.01
C VAL A 227 6.99 -21.38 1.19
N PHE A 228 7.77 -20.37 1.61
CA PHE A 228 8.67 -20.52 2.77
C PHE A 228 7.93 -20.72 4.09
N GLY A 229 6.69 -20.24 4.20
CA GLY A 229 5.83 -20.43 5.37
C GLY A 229 4.95 -21.68 5.29
N PHE A 230 5.03 -22.46 4.22
CA PHE A 230 4.09 -23.55 3.99
C PHE A 230 4.36 -24.73 4.93
N ALA A 231 3.33 -25.12 5.68
CA ALA A 231 3.41 -26.17 6.69
C ALA A 231 2.58 -27.40 6.30
N VAL A 232 2.84 -28.52 6.97
CA VAL A 232 2.12 -29.77 6.70
C VAL A 232 0.62 -29.68 6.97
N ASP A 233 0.24 -28.89 7.97
CA ASP A 233 -1.16 -28.69 8.35
C ASP A 233 -1.91 -27.79 7.33
N ASP A 234 -1.21 -27.23 6.34
CA ASP A 234 -1.80 -26.44 5.26
C ASP A 234 -2.30 -27.31 4.09
N ILE A 235 -2.16 -28.65 4.17
CA ILE A 235 -2.48 -29.56 3.06
C ILE A 235 -3.69 -30.43 3.41
N ASP A 236 -4.76 -30.30 2.64
CA ASP A 236 -5.88 -31.24 2.63
C ASP A 236 -5.75 -32.19 1.42
N PHE A 237 -5.06 -33.32 1.65
CA PHE A 237 -4.91 -34.35 0.62
C PHE A 237 -6.21 -35.06 0.26
N LYS A 238 -7.23 -35.05 1.13
CA LYS A 238 -8.50 -35.74 0.88
C LYS A 238 -9.42 -34.87 0.05
N GLY A 239 -9.58 -33.59 0.43
CA GLY A 239 -10.36 -32.63 -0.31
C GLY A 239 -9.68 -32.10 -1.57
N GLY A 240 -8.36 -32.28 -1.70
CA GLY A 240 -7.59 -31.79 -2.85
C GLY A 240 -7.35 -30.28 -2.79
N TRP A 241 -7.04 -29.76 -1.61
CA TRP A 241 -6.82 -28.33 -1.37
C TRP A 241 -5.51 -28.08 -0.63
N ILE A 242 -4.94 -26.89 -0.87
CA ILE A 242 -3.98 -26.28 0.05
C ILE A 242 -4.55 -25.00 0.63
N HIS A 243 -4.14 -24.68 1.85
CA HIS A 243 -4.57 -23.49 2.59
C HIS A 243 -3.39 -22.54 2.78
N VAL A 244 -3.45 -21.37 2.16
CA VAL A 244 -2.42 -20.34 2.29
C VAL A 244 -2.71 -19.52 3.54
N ASN A 245 -2.25 -20.04 4.68
CA ASN A 245 -2.54 -19.47 6.00
C ASN A 245 -1.47 -18.49 6.50
N ARG A 246 -0.26 -18.58 5.96
CA ARG A 246 0.89 -17.85 6.47
C ARG A 246 1.95 -17.58 5.41
N GLN A 247 2.88 -16.71 5.76
CA GLN A 247 4.11 -16.47 5.01
C GLN A 247 5.27 -16.21 5.98
N VAL A 248 6.49 -16.49 5.54
CA VAL A 248 7.71 -15.97 6.15
C VAL A 248 8.05 -14.64 5.49
N ARG A 249 8.21 -13.59 6.31
CA ARG A 249 8.66 -12.26 5.86
C ARG A 249 9.85 -11.79 6.68
N LEU A 250 10.62 -10.86 6.13
CA LEU A 250 11.69 -10.18 6.87
C LEU A 250 11.20 -8.84 7.39
N VAL A 251 11.38 -8.60 8.69
CA VAL A 251 11.29 -7.27 9.31
C VAL A 251 12.70 -6.88 9.72
N GLY A 252 13.28 -5.92 9.00
CA GLY A 252 14.73 -5.69 9.03
C GLY A 252 15.46 -6.95 8.58
N THR A 253 16.30 -7.49 9.46
CA THR A 253 17.06 -8.73 9.24
C THR A 253 16.39 -9.98 9.84
N LYS A 254 15.34 -9.82 10.65
CA LYS A 254 14.72 -10.91 11.41
C LYS A 254 13.56 -11.55 10.64
N PRO A 255 13.55 -12.88 10.46
CA PRO A 255 12.40 -13.58 9.90
C PRO A 255 11.26 -13.68 10.92
N VAL A 256 10.04 -13.44 10.44
CA VAL A 256 8.81 -13.56 11.24
C VAL A 256 7.75 -14.29 10.42
N PHE A 257 6.87 -15.03 11.10
CA PHE A 257 5.63 -15.47 10.49
C PHE A 257 4.65 -14.31 10.39
N ALA A 258 3.83 -14.27 9.36
CA ALA A 258 2.73 -13.33 9.25
C ALA A 258 1.61 -13.93 8.41
N LEU A 259 0.40 -13.36 8.52
CA LEU A 259 -0.64 -13.62 7.54
C LEU A 259 -0.18 -13.19 6.15
N PRO A 260 -0.72 -13.81 5.07
CA PRO A 260 -0.49 -13.36 3.71
C PRO A 260 -0.85 -11.88 3.53
N LYS A 261 -0.33 -11.27 2.45
CA LYS A 261 -0.55 -9.85 2.18
C LYS A 261 -2.05 -9.52 2.19
N GLY A 262 -2.43 -8.47 2.92
CA GLY A 262 -3.83 -8.06 3.11
C GLY A 262 -4.53 -8.77 4.27
N ASN A 263 -3.82 -9.58 5.06
CA ASN A 263 -4.36 -10.37 6.18
C ASN A 263 -5.49 -11.33 5.78
N LYS A 264 -5.46 -11.81 4.53
CA LYS A 264 -6.46 -12.74 3.99
C LYS A 264 -5.85 -14.12 3.80
N ILE A 265 -6.52 -15.12 4.32
CA ILE A 265 -6.26 -16.53 4.01
C ILE A 265 -7.04 -16.93 2.75
N ARG A 266 -6.57 -17.95 2.06
CA ARG A 266 -7.24 -18.47 0.86
C ARG A 266 -6.91 -19.94 0.67
N SER A 267 -7.79 -20.64 -0.04
CA SER A 267 -7.56 -22.02 -0.46
C SER A 267 -7.27 -22.04 -1.96
N VAL A 268 -6.41 -22.97 -2.39
CA VAL A 268 -6.09 -23.18 -3.80
C VAL A 268 -6.26 -24.68 -4.10
N PRO A 269 -6.88 -25.06 -5.24
CA PRO A 269 -6.96 -26.45 -5.63
C PRO A 269 -5.55 -27.07 -5.72
N LEU A 270 -5.40 -28.30 -5.24
CA LEU A 270 -4.16 -29.06 -5.26
C LEU A 270 -4.23 -30.12 -6.37
N PRO A 271 -3.50 -29.94 -7.49
CA PRO A 271 -3.44 -30.95 -8.54
C PRO A 271 -2.86 -32.27 -8.04
N ALA A 272 -3.40 -33.40 -8.52
CA ALA A 272 -3.01 -34.73 -8.06
C ALA A 272 -1.49 -35.03 -8.23
N GLN A 273 -0.89 -34.57 -9.33
CA GLN A 273 0.55 -34.73 -9.54
C GLN A 273 1.38 -33.93 -8.53
N LEU A 274 0.95 -32.72 -8.18
CA LEU A 274 1.62 -31.91 -7.15
C LEU A 274 1.41 -32.54 -5.76
N ALA A 275 0.23 -33.07 -5.47
CA ALA A 275 -0.02 -33.81 -4.22
C ALA A 275 0.95 -35.00 -4.08
N ALA A 276 1.16 -35.77 -5.15
CA ALA A 276 2.12 -36.87 -5.16
C ALA A 276 3.56 -36.38 -4.94
N ALA A 277 3.96 -35.29 -5.60
CA ALA A 277 5.28 -34.69 -5.43
C ALA A 277 5.51 -34.17 -4.00
N LEU A 278 4.49 -33.56 -3.37
CA LEU A 278 4.57 -33.11 -1.97
C LEU A 278 4.68 -34.30 -1.00
N LYS A 279 3.94 -35.38 -1.23
CA LYS A 279 4.07 -36.62 -0.43
C LYS A 279 5.47 -37.23 -0.54
N ALA A 280 6.00 -37.32 -1.75
CA ALA A 280 7.36 -37.82 -1.99
C ALA A 280 8.41 -36.92 -1.31
N HIS A 281 8.27 -35.60 -1.44
CA HIS A 281 9.11 -34.63 -0.76
C HIS A 281 9.07 -34.79 0.75
N MET A 282 7.89 -34.91 1.37
CA MET A 282 7.75 -35.10 2.82
C MET A 282 8.34 -36.42 3.32
N LYS A 283 8.37 -37.46 2.47
CA LYS A 283 9.01 -38.73 2.80
C LYS A 283 10.54 -38.62 2.80
N GLU A 284 11.10 -37.91 1.81
CA GLU A 284 12.55 -37.71 1.69
C GLU A 284 13.08 -36.65 2.65
N PHE A 285 12.32 -35.57 2.83
CA PHE A 285 12.62 -34.43 3.69
C PHE A 285 11.46 -34.20 4.66
N PRO A 286 11.45 -34.89 5.82
CA PRO A 286 10.39 -34.74 6.82
C PRO A 286 10.17 -33.28 7.23
N PRO A 287 8.91 -32.82 7.38
CA PRO A 287 8.61 -31.47 7.82
C PRO A 287 9.27 -31.12 9.16
N VAL A 288 9.84 -29.92 9.25
CA VAL A 288 10.65 -29.49 10.41
C VAL A 288 9.89 -28.45 11.22
N ALA A 289 9.83 -28.65 12.54
CA ALA A 289 9.28 -27.66 13.46
C ALA A 289 10.17 -26.41 13.51
N VAL A 290 9.63 -25.26 13.09
CA VAL A 290 10.33 -23.98 13.12
C VAL A 290 9.52 -22.97 13.92
N THR A 291 10.18 -22.33 14.89
CA THR A 291 9.61 -21.29 15.73
C THR A 291 10.09 -19.93 15.27
N LEU A 292 9.15 -19.03 14.93
CA LEU A 292 9.45 -17.63 14.63
C LEU A 292 8.44 -16.72 15.34
N PRO A 293 8.80 -15.46 15.64
CA PRO A 293 7.85 -14.46 16.11
C PRO A 293 6.70 -14.24 15.11
N TRP A 294 5.50 -13.93 15.63
CA TRP A 294 4.34 -13.59 14.82
C TRP A 294 4.23 -12.09 14.56
N ALA A 295 4.07 -11.74 13.28
CA ALA A 295 3.95 -10.41 12.68
C ALA A 295 5.15 -9.46 12.88
N LYS A 296 5.71 -9.36 14.07
CA LYS A 296 6.79 -8.42 14.43
C LYS A 296 7.91 -9.15 15.19
N PRO A 297 9.15 -8.62 15.22
CA PRO A 297 10.30 -9.32 15.80
C PRO A 297 10.18 -9.65 17.30
N ASP A 298 9.37 -8.89 18.03
CA ASP A 298 9.02 -8.99 19.45
C ASP A 298 7.63 -9.65 19.65
N GLY A 299 7.03 -10.19 18.58
CA GLY A 299 5.72 -10.83 18.65
C GLY A 299 5.78 -12.22 19.29
N GLU A 300 4.61 -12.72 19.66
CA GLU A 300 4.45 -14.07 20.24
C GLU A 300 5.11 -15.12 19.32
N PRO A 301 5.99 -15.98 19.85
CA PRO A 301 6.60 -17.04 19.07
C PRO A 301 5.55 -18.10 18.69
N LYS A 302 5.52 -18.47 17.40
CA LYS A 302 4.67 -19.55 16.90
C LYS A 302 5.50 -20.61 16.22
N THR A 303 5.14 -21.87 16.44
CA THR A 303 5.83 -23.04 15.90
C THR A 303 4.97 -23.72 14.85
N PHE A 304 5.53 -23.96 13.67
CA PHE A 304 4.86 -24.71 12.60
C PHE A 304 5.83 -25.73 11.98
N ARG A 305 5.30 -26.87 11.53
CA ARG A 305 6.08 -27.90 10.84
C ARG A 305 6.19 -27.58 9.35
N LEU A 306 7.23 -26.83 8.98
CA LEU A 306 7.45 -26.34 7.61
C LEU A 306 7.92 -27.46 6.69
N LEU A 307 7.45 -27.45 5.44
CA LEU A 307 7.89 -28.37 4.39
C LEU A 307 9.24 -27.99 3.80
N PHE A 308 9.55 -26.69 3.77
CA PHE A 308 10.72 -26.15 3.08
C PHE A 308 11.59 -25.36 4.06
N VAL A 309 12.74 -25.93 4.38
CA VAL A 309 13.74 -25.33 5.28
C VAL A 309 15.12 -25.39 4.64
N ASP A 310 16.00 -24.47 5.04
CA ASP A 310 17.39 -24.47 4.59
C ASP A 310 18.16 -25.72 5.06
N GLU A 311 19.41 -25.86 4.62
CA GLU A 311 20.26 -27.01 4.99
C GLU A 311 20.53 -27.11 6.49
N LYS A 312 20.32 -26.03 7.24
CA LYS A 312 20.46 -25.96 8.70
C LYS A 312 19.12 -26.11 9.41
N SER A 313 18.08 -26.56 8.71
CA SER A 313 16.72 -26.78 9.25
C SER A 313 16.05 -25.50 9.77
N ARG A 314 16.41 -24.33 9.21
CA ARG A 314 15.81 -23.03 9.54
C ARG A 314 14.85 -22.61 8.43
N ALA A 315 13.90 -21.73 8.74
CA ALA A 315 13.09 -21.08 7.72
C ALA A 315 13.98 -20.38 6.68
N TYR A 316 13.63 -20.52 5.40
CA TYR A 316 14.37 -19.87 4.33
C TYR A 316 14.36 -18.34 4.50
N ASN A 317 15.55 -17.75 4.45
CA ASN A 317 15.70 -16.32 4.31
C ASN A 317 15.61 -15.94 2.82
N ARG A 318 14.66 -15.09 2.45
CA ARG A 318 14.44 -14.69 1.06
C ARG A 318 15.67 -14.14 0.37
N SER A 319 16.47 -13.33 1.06
CA SER A 319 17.63 -12.66 0.47
C SER A 319 18.74 -13.66 0.20
N VAL A 320 18.97 -14.59 1.13
CA VAL A 320 19.94 -15.67 0.98
C VAL A 320 19.50 -16.63 -0.14
N PHE A 321 18.23 -17.03 -0.15
CA PHE A 321 17.69 -17.91 -1.18
C PHE A 321 17.80 -17.28 -2.59
N ASN A 322 17.41 -16.00 -2.72
CA ASN A 322 17.44 -15.29 -4.00
C ASN A 322 18.86 -15.10 -4.51
N MET A 323 19.80 -14.77 -3.62
CA MET A 323 21.20 -14.54 -4.02
C MET A 323 21.99 -15.83 -4.25
N GLY A 324 21.56 -16.95 -3.65
CA GLY A 324 22.15 -18.27 -3.81
C GLY A 324 21.34 -19.17 -4.71
N ALA A 325 20.56 -20.07 -4.11
CA ALA A 325 19.85 -21.16 -4.78
C ALA A 325 19.05 -20.72 -6.02
N TRP A 326 18.32 -19.61 -5.94
CA TRP A 326 17.50 -19.14 -7.07
C TRP A 326 18.36 -18.73 -8.26
N LYS A 327 19.33 -17.83 -8.07
CA LYS A 327 20.21 -17.36 -9.15
C LYS A 327 21.07 -18.47 -9.72
N LEU A 328 21.54 -19.40 -8.88
CA LEU A 328 22.26 -20.59 -9.35
C LEU A 328 21.37 -21.46 -10.26
N ALA A 329 20.10 -21.66 -9.89
CA ALA A 329 19.15 -22.39 -10.72
C ALA A 329 18.84 -21.66 -12.04
N LEU A 330 18.72 -20.33 -12.03
CA LEU A 330 18.58 -19.52 -13.26
C LEU A 330 19.78 -19.70 -14.20
N ALA A 331 21.00 -19.64 -13.66
CA ALA A 331 22.22 -19.79 -14.45
C ALA A 331 22.35 -21.21 -15.01
N ALA A 332 22.05 -22.23 -14.21
CA ALA A 332 22.05 -23.63 -14.64
C ALA A 332 21.01 -23.89 -15.76
N ALA A 333 19.87 -23.20 -15.71
CA ALA A 333 18.83 -23.27 -16.74
C ALA A 333 19.09 -22.37 -17.96
N GLY A 334 20.22 -21.66 -18.03
CA GLY A 334 20.55 -20.75 -19.13
C GLY A 334 19.66 -19.50 -19.19
N VAL A 335 18.95 -19.16 -18.12
CA VAL A 335 18.07 -17.98 -18.06
C VAL A 335 18.89 -16.69 -17.91
N ILE A 336 19.95 -16.76 -17.12
CA ILE A 336 20.91 -15.67 -16.93
C ILE A 336 22.30 -16.15 -17.32
N PRO A 337 23.21 -15.24 -17.72
CA PRO A 337 24.59 -15.61 -17.98
C PRO A 337 25.26 -16.21 -16.73
N PRO A 338 26.30 -17.05 -16.91
CA PRO A 338 27.09 -17.54 -15.80
C PRO A 338 27.77 -16.37 -15.07
N ARG A 339 28.21 -16.62 -13.84
CA ARG A 339 28.86 -15.60 -13.01
C ARG A 339 30.14 -15.12 -13.68
N GLU A 340 30.21 -13.84 -13.99
CA GLU A 340 31.42 -13.20 -14.50
C GLU A 340 32.57 -13.33 -13.50
N ARG A 341 33.79 -13.52 -14.03
CA ARG A 341 35.00 -13.63 -13.22
C ARG A 341 35.21 -12.33 -12.42
N GLY A 342 35.31 -12.46 -11.10
CA GLY A 342 35.48 -11.32 -10.19
C GLY A 342 34.19 -10.66 -9.71
N ALA A 343 33.03 -10.96 -10.32
CA ALA A 343 31.75 -10.47 -9.82
C ALA A 343 31.43 -11.10 -8.45
N ARG A 344 30.92 -10.31 -7.50
CA ARG A 344 30.54 -10.80 -6.17
C ARG A 344 29.29 -11.69 -6.21
N TYR A 345 28.37 -11.42 -7.14
CA TYR A 345 27.07 -12.09 -7.24
C TYR A 345 26.66 -12.28 -8.70
N LEU A 346 25.85 -13.31 -8.96
CA LEU A 346 25.10 -13.44 -10.21
C LEU A 346 24.14 -12.25 -10.37
N GLN A 347 24.02 -11.73 -11.58
CA GLN A 347 23.05 -10.68 -11.91
C GLN A 347 21.85 -11.31 -12.60
N ALA A 348 20.66 -10.94 -12.14
CA ALA A 348 19.40 -11.39 -12.72
C ALA A 348 18.47 -10.19 -12.81
N ALA A 349 17.69 -10.13 -13.87
CA ALA A 349 16.70 -9.08 -14.03
C ALA A 349 15.55 -9.29 -13.03
N PRO A 350 14.88 -8.22 -12.55
CA PRO A 350 13.76 -8.34 -11.61
C PRO A 350 12.65 -9.29 -12.09
N GLU A 351 12.41 -9.34 -13.40
CA GLU A 351 11.45 -10.23 -14.06
C GLU A 351 11.77 -11.73 -13.90
N ASP A 352 13.03 -12.10 -13.65
CA ASP A 352 13.44 -13.49 -13.46
C ASP A 352 13.39 -13.94 -11.99
N GLY A 353 12.79 -13.15 -11.10
CA GLY A 353 12.55 -13.56 -9.71
C GLY A 353 11.59 -14.74 -9.60
N MET A 354 11.52 -15.38 -8.42
CA MET A 354 10.61 -16.52 -8.16
C MET A 354 9.13 -16.21 -8.44
N HIS A 355 8.75 -14.93 -8.47
CA HIS A 355 7.40 -14.51 -8.86
C HIS A 355 7.05 -14.87 -10.32
N ALA A 356 8.04 -15.11 -11.18
CA ALA A 356 7.82 -15.58 -12.55
C ALA A 356 7.07 -16.92 -12.60
N LEU A 357 7.30 -17.82 -11.62
CA LEU A 357 6.57 -19.09 -11.51
C LEU A 357 5.07 -18.86 -11.30
N ARG A 358 4.71 -17.83 -10.54
CA ARG A 358 3.31 -17.44 -10.32
C ARG A 358 2.70 -16.76 -11.54
N HIS A 359 3.50 -16.04 -12.35
CA HIS A 359 3.02 -15.56 -13.64
C HIS A 359 2.77 -16.71 -14.63
N ALA A 360 3.64 -17.72 -14.65
CA ALA A 360 3.44 -18.94 -15.43
C ALA A 360 2.17 -19.69 -15.01
N TYR A 361 1.91 -19.84 -13.70
CA TYR A 361 0.65 -20.40 -13.18
C TYR A 361 -0.58 -19.68 -13.74
N ALA A 362 -0.60 -18.35 -13.62
CA ALA A 362 -1.71 -17.53 -14.11
C ALA A 362 -1.90 -17.69 -15.62
N SER A 363 -0.80 -17.74 -16.38
CA SER A 363 -0.84 -17.97 -17.83
C SER A 363 -1.47 -19.31 -18.17
N VAL A 364 -1.08 -20.39 -17.49
CA VAL A 364 -1.61 -21.74 -17.74
C VAL A 364 -3.10 -21.81 -17.48
N LEU A 365 -3.58 -21.21 -16.38
CA LEU A 365 -5.01 -21.20 -16.06
C LEU A 365 -5.82 -20.39 -17.06
N LEU A 366 -5.33 -19.22 -17.47
CA LEU A 366 -6.04 -18.38 -18.45
C LEU A 366 -6.09 -19.02 -19.84
N ASP A 367 -5.00 -19.67 -20.25
CA ASP A 367 -4.94 -20.42 -21.50
C ASP A 367 -5.94 -21.60 -21.50
N ALA A 368 -6.05 -22.29 -20.35
CA ALA A 368 -7.06 -23.34 -20.12
C ALA A 368 -8.50 -22.80 -20.02
N GLY A 369 -8.73 -21.49 -20.07
CA GLY A 369 -10.05 -20.87 -20.04
C GLY A 369 -10.64 -20.67 -18.64
N GLU A 370 -9.83 -20.75 -17.59
CA GLU A 370 -10.27 -20.51 -16.21
C GLU A 370 -10.78 -19.07 -16.03
N SER A 371 -11.77 -18.89 -15.16
CA SER A 371 -12.34 -17.57 -14.94
C SER A 371 -11.35 -16.63 -14.24
N ILE A 372 -11.35 -15.35 -14.63
CA ILE A 372 -10.53 -14.32 -13.96
C ILE A 372 -10.88 -14.23 -12.47
N LYS A 373 -12.14 -14.46 -12.10
CA LYS A 373 -12.59 -14.46 -10.71
C LYS A 373 -11.91 -15.58 -9.92
N ALA A 374 -12.00 -16.83 -10.38
CA ALA A 374 -11.36 -17.96 -9.71
C ALA A 374 -9.84 -17.77 -9.63
N LEU A 375 -9.20 -17.35 -10.73
CA LEU A 375 -7.77 -17.03 -10.73
C LEU A 375 -7.43 -15.94 -9.70
N SER A 376 -8.21 -14.87 -9.63
CA SER A 376 -8.01 -13.78 -8.67
C SER A 376 -8.12 -14.26 -7.23
N GLU A 377 -9.07 -15.14 -6.94
CA GLU A 377 -9.28 -15.77 -5.64
C GLU A 377 -8.08 -16.67 -5.27
N TYR A 378 -7.67 -17.57 -6.16
CA TYR A 378 -6.51 -18.46 -5.94
C TYR A 378 -5.19 -17.71 -5.79
N LEU A 379 -5.02 -16.62 -6.53
CA LEU A 379 -3.87 -15.73 -6.39
C LEU A 379 -3.97 -14.87 -5.11
N GLY A 380 -5.16 -14.68 -4.55
CA GLY A 380 -5.37 -13.80 -3.40
C GLY A 380 -5.09 -12.35 -3.74
N HIS A 381 -5.70 -11.87 -4.83
CA HIS A 381 -5.74 -10.45 -5.16
C HIS A 381 -6.93 -9.80 -4.44
N SER A 382 -6.69 -8.65 -3.81
CA SER A 382 -7.73 -7.89 -3.11
C SER A 382 -8.70 -7.19 -4.06
N ASP A 383 -8.24 -6.90 -5.28
CA ASP A 383 -8.98 -6.28 -6.37
C ASP A 383 -8.90 -7.21 -7.60
N PRO A 384 -10.01 -7.83 -8.04
CA PRO A 384 -10.04 -8.62 -9.27
C PRO A 384 -9.62 -7.83 -10.51
N GLY A 385 -9.84 -6.51 -10.53
CA GLY A 385 -9.39 -5.63 -11.60
C GLY A 385 -7.86 -5.61 -11.74
N PHE A 386 -7.10 -5.89 -10.68
CA PHE A 386 -5.66 -6.08 -10.78
C PHE A 386 -5.32 -7.29 -11.65
N THR A 387 -6.00 -8.42 -11.48
CA THR A 387 -5.80 -9.64 -12.28
C THR A 387 -6.08 -9.37 -13.76
N LEU A 388 -7.20 -8.71 -14.04
CA LEU A 388 -7.58 -8.30 -15.39
C LEU A 388 -6.48 -7.41 -15.99
N ARG A 389 -6.19 -6.24 -15.40
CA ARG A 389 -5.18 -5.31 -15.92
C ARG A 389 -3.79 -5.92 -16.13
N THR A 390 -3.44 -6.94 -15.34
CA THR A 390 -2.12 -7.57 -15.37
C THR A 390 -2.00 -8.69 -16.40
N TYR A 391 -3.08 -9.46 -16.64
CA TYR A 391 -3.02 -10.68 -17.43
C TYR A 391 -3.96 -10.73 -18.64
N THR A 392 -4.80 -9.71 -18.87
CA THR A 392 -5.74 -9.69 -20.01
C THR A 392 -5.05 -9.92 -21.35
N HIS A 393 -3.79 -9.46 -21.52
CA HIS A 393 -3.05 -9.66 -22.77
C HIS A 393 -2.64 -11.12 -23.03
N LEU A 394 -2.84 -12.03 -22.06
CA LEU A 394 -2.62 -13.48 -22.22
C LEU A 394 -3.89 -14.23 -22.61
N LEU A 395 -5.06 -13.59 -22.52
CA LEU A 395 -6.30 -14.24 -22.91
C LEU A 395 -6.33 -14.41 -24.43
N PRO A 396 -6.54 -15.63 -24.95
CA PRO A 396 -6.73 -15.82 -26.37
C PRO A 396 -7.98 -15.05 -26.82
N SER A 397 -7.94 -14.47 -28.03
CA SER A 397 -9.11 -13.85 -28.65
C SER A 397 -10.23 -14.89 -28.75
N SER A 398 -11.35 -14.66 -28.09
CA SER A 398 -12.38 -15.68 -27.91
C SER A 398 -13.45 -15.69 -28.99
N GLU A 399 -13.25 -15.05 -30.14
CA GLU A 399 -14.31 -14.85 -31.14
C GLU A 399 -15.03 -16.17 -31.53
N THR A 400 -14.27 -17.24 -31.78
CA THR A 400 -14.83 -18.57 -32.08
C THR A 400 -15.54 -19.20 -30.87
N ARG A 401 -14.98 -19.04 -29.66
CA ARG A 401 -15.59 -19.54 -28.41
C ARG A 401 -16.88 -18.78 -28.09
N THR A 402 -16.93 -17.48 -28.37
CA THR A 402 -18.08 -16.61 -28.17
C THR A 402 -19.19 -16.94 -29.15
N ARG A 403 -18.87 -17.13 -30.45
CA ARG A 403 -19.85 -17.59 -31.44
C ARG A 403 -20.42 -18.94 -31.03
N LYS A 404 -19.55 -19.93 -30.79
CA LYS A 404 -19.97 -21.26 -30.37
C LYS A 404 -20.84 -21.26 -29.11
N ALA A 405 -20.51 -20.46 -28.09
CA ALA A 405 -21.31 -20.41 -26.86
C ALA A 405 -22.73 -19.86 -27.07
N ILE A 406 -22.90 -18.92 -28.00
CA ILE A 406 -24.23 -18.41 -28.38
C ILE A 406 -24.95 -19.42 -29.27
N ASP A 407 -24.24 -20.02 -30.24
CA ASP A 407 -24.80 -21.06 -31.13
C ASP A 407 -25.31 -22.24 -30.29
N ASP A 408 -24.50 -22.79 -29.38
CA ASP A 408 -24.87 -23.90 -28.49
C ASP A 408 -26.11 -23.55 -27.64
N ALA A 409 -26.18 -22.33 -27.09
CA ALA A 409 -27.31 -21.88 -26.28
C ALA A 409 -28.60 -21.67 -27.09
N LEU A 410 -28.49 -21.25 -28.35
CA LEU A 410 -29.63 -21.10 -29.26
C LEU A 410 -30.11 -22.48 -29.75
N THR A 411 -29.20 -23.40 -30.04
CA THR A 411 -29.55 -24.77 -30.46
C THR A 411 -30.17 -25.58 -29.30
N GLU A 412 -29.73 -25.37 -28.05
CA GLU A 412 -30.39 -25.94 -26.87
C GLU A 412 -31.81 -25.41 -26.69
N ALA A 413 -32.07 -24.13 -27.02
CA ALA A 413 -33.41 -23.55 -26.98
C ALA A 413 -34.33 -24.06 -28.12
N GLU A 414 -33.77 -24.34 -29.29
CA GLU A 414 -34.50 -24.93 -30.43
C GLU A 414 -34.84 -26.41 -30.18
N ALA A 415 -33.96 -27.16 -29.51
CA ALA A 415 -34.21 -28.56 -29.15
C ALA A 415 -35.30 -28.75 -28.07
N GLU A 416 -35.58 -27.71 -27.28
CA GLU A 416 -36.71 -27.71 -26.32
C GLU A 416 -38.06 -27.34 -26.98
N ASP A 417 -38.06 -26.74 -28.18
CA ASP A 417 -39.27 -26.31 -28.91
C ASP A 417 -39.74 -27.35 -29.96
N ASP A 418 -38.85 -28.22 -30.46
CA ASP A 418 -39.15 -29.26 -31.45
C ASP A 418 -39.67 -30.61 -30.86
N GLY A 419 -40.07 -30.61 -29.59
CA GLY A 419 -40.71 -31.76 -28.93
C GLY A 419 -42.23 -31.76 -29.10
N ASP A 420 -42.74 -32.40 -30.16
CA ASP A 420 -44.17 -32.71 -30.32
C ASP A 420 -44.73 -33.39 -29.04
N PRO A 421 -45.84 -32.91 -28.45
CA PRO A 421 -46.25 -33.32 -27.11
C PRO A 421 -46.80 -34.75 -27.11
N PRO A 422 -46.40 -35.62 -26.15
CA PRO A 422 -47.14 -36.85 -25.94
C PRO A 422 -48.53 -36.52 -25.37
N ALA A 423 -49.54 -37.20 -25.91
CA ALA A 423 -50.94 -37.04 -25.57
C ALA A 423 -51.20 -36.99 -24.06
N ASP A 424 -52.09 -36.06 -23.70
CA ASP A 424 -52.74 -35.84 -22.41
C ASP A 424 -52.95 -37.13 -21.59
N GLN A 425 -52.16 -37.25 -20.51
CA GLN A 425 -52.61 -37.89 -19.27
C GLN A 425 -52.20 -37.00 -18.10
N GLY A 426 -53.15 -36.19 -17.66
CA GLY A 426 -53.03 -35.32 -16.51
C GLY A 426 -52.44 -36.01 -15.28
N THR A 427 -51.35 -35.46 -14.77
CA THR A 427 -50.97 -35.58 -13.37
C THR A 427 -50.38 -34.25 -12.88
N SER A 428 -50.85 -33.85 -11.71
CA SER A 428 -50.66 -32.55 -11.05
C SER A 428 -49.21 -32.13 -10.86
N VAL A 429 -48.91 -30.88 -11.23
CA VAL A 429 -47.68 -30.15 -10.89
C VAL A 429 -47.60 -29.97 -9.36
N PRO A 430 -46.51 -30.38 -8.68
CA PRO A 430 -46.30 -30.04 -7.27
C PRO A 430 -45.91 -28.55 -7.15
N PRO A 431 -46.29 -27.85 -6.06
CA PRO A 431 -46.00 -26.44 -5.91
C PRO A 431 -44.49 -26.17 -5.84
N PRO A 432 -44.03 -24.99 -6.29
CA PRO A 432 -42.61 -24.64 -6.31
C PRO A 432 -42.02 -24.67 -4.90
N LYS A 433 -40.83 -25.26 -4.77
CA LYS A 433 -40.05 -25.23 -3.51
C LYS A 433 -39.73 -23.78 -3.14
N PRO A 434 -39.79 -23.41 -1.84
CA PRO A 434 -39.45 -22.06 -1.42
C PRO A 434 -37.97 -21.77 -1.68
N MET A 435 -37.69 -20.57 -2.22
CA MET A 435 -36.34 -20.04 -2.43
C MET A 435 -35.51 -20.06 -1.14
N CYS A 436 -34.23 -20.42 -1.26
CA CYS A 436 -33.25 -20.29 -0.19
C CYS A 436 -33.16 -18.82 0.28
N PRO A 437 -33.08 -18.54 1.60
CA PRO A 437 -33.06 -17.18 2.14
C PRO A 437 -31.95 -16.27 1.61
N GLN A 438 -30.85 -16.83 1.09
CA GLN A 438 -29.76 -16.03 0.50
C GLN A 438 -30.06 -15.51 -0.91
N CYS A 439 -31.01 -16.11 -1.63
CA CYS A 439 -31.39 -15.67 -2.99
C CYS A 439 -32.46 -14.58 -2.99
N ALA A 440 -33.14 -14.34 -1.86
CA ALA A 440 -34.21 -13.32 -1.75
C ALA A 440 -33.70 -11.90 -1.43
N LEU A 441 -32.40 -11.74 -1.14
CA LEU A 441 -31.79 -10.44 -0.78
C LEU A 441 -31.02 -9.79 -1.94
N ALA A 442 -31.07 -10.36 -3.14
CA ALA A 442 -30.37 -9.86 -4.32
C ALA A 442 -31.31 -9.61 -5.53
N ALA A 443 -32.63 -9.55 -5.30
CA ALA A 443 -33.64 -9.17 -6.29
C ALA A 443 -34.18 -7.77 -5.99
#